data_AF-A0A1M4XBL1-F1
#
_entry.id   AF-A0A1M4XBL1-F1
#
_cell.length_a   1.000
_cell.length_b   1.000
_cell.length_c   1.000
_cell.angle_alpha   90.00
_cell.angle_beta   90.00
_cell.angle_gamma   90.00
#
_symmetry.space_group_name_H-M   'P 1'
#
loop_
_entity.id
_entity.type
_entity.pdbx_description
1 polymer ?
#
loop_
_entity_poly.entity_id
_entity_poly.type
_entity_poly.pdbx_seq_one_letter_code
_entity_poly.pdbx_strand_id
1 'polypeptide(L)' 'MSDRYAVVKEFDHDDEVIGWKVVDTEKDNWVMATHASEGDARREASELERRHAAS' A
#
# COMPACT_ATOMS: atom_id res chain seq x y z
N MET A 1 15.10 -4.38 -8.39
CA MET A 1 14.34 -4.87 -7.21
C MET A 1 13.00 -4.18 -7.27
N SER A 2 11.90 -4.92 -7.23
CA SER A 2 10.57 -4.33 -7.07
C SER A 2 10.33 -4.09 -5.59
N ASP A 3 9.63 -3.01 -5.24
CA ASP A 3 9.22 -2.75 -3.85
C ASP A 3 8.24 -3.84 -3.41
N ARG A 4 8.44 -4.42 -2.21
CA ARG A 4 7.57 -5.47 -1.67
C ARG A 4 6.22 -4.89 -1.31
N TYR A 5 6.20 -3.73 -0.67
CA TYR A 5 4.98 -3.02 -0.30
C TYR A 5 4.65 -1.92 -1.32
N ALA A 6 3.54 -2.08 -2.02
CA ALA A 6 3.07 -1.13 -3.01
C ALA A 6 1.84 -0.35 -2.53
N VAL A 7 1.71 0.90 -2.98
CA VAL A 7 0.52 1.73 -2.77
C VAL A 7 -0.36 1.66 -4.00
N VAL A 8 -1.62 1.23 -3.83
CA VAL A 8 -2.60 1.13 -4.92
C VAL A 8 -3.82 1.98 -4.62
N LYS A 9 -4.42 2.54 -5.67
CA LYS A 9 -5.67 3.30 -5.58
C LYS A 9 -6.84 2.36 -5.36
N GLU A 10 -7.74 2.75 -4.46
CA GLU A 10 -9.07 2.15 -4.34
C GLU A 10 -10.06 3.01 -5.10
N PHE A 11 -10.81 2.38 -5.99
CA PHE A 11 -11.82 3.01 -6.82
C PHE A 11 -13.21 2.54 -6.40
N ASP A 12 -14.20 3.42 -6.50
CA ASP A 12 -15.61 3.04 -6.40
C ASP A 12 -16.17 2.55 -7.75
N HIS A 13 -17.50 2.50 -7.86
CA HIS A 13 -18.18 2.10 -9.09
C HIS A 13 -18.14 3.14 -10.21
N ASP A 14 -17.78 4.39 -9.89
CA ASP A 14 -17.73 5.52 -10.81
C ASP A 14 -16.27 5.87 -11.20
N ASP A 15 -15.32 4.95 -10.94
CA ASP A 15 -13.87 5.15 -11.12
C ASP A 15 -13.31 6.33 -10.30
N GLU A 16 -14.00 6.76 -9.24
CA GLU A 16 -13.50 7.79 -8.33
C GLU A 16 -12.56 7.18 -7.29
N VAL A 17 -11.43 7.86 -7.02
CA VAL A 17 -10.49 7.41 -6.00
C VAL A 17 -11.09 7.66 -4.62
N ILE A 18 -11.51 6.60 -3.95
CA ILE A 18 -12.10 6.64 -2.60
C ILE A 18 -11.09 6.33 -1.49
N GLY A 19 -9.91 5.82 -1.85
CA GLY A 19 -8.89 5.44 -0.86
C GLY A 19 -7.58 4.97 -1.45
N TRP A 20 -6.66 4.62 -0.56
CA TRP A 20 -5.32 4.14 -0.88
C TRP A 20 -4.99 2.92 -0.05
N LYS A 21 -4.68 1.80 -0.70
CA LYS A 21 -4.31 0.54 -0.04
C LYS A 21 -2.81 0.33 -0.11
N VAL A 22 -2.25 -0.22 0.96
CA VAL A 22 -0.90 -0.77 0.97
C VAL A 22 -1.01 -2.28 0.79
N VAL A 23 -0.34 -2.83 -0.22
CA VAL A 23 -0.38 -4.27 -0.55
C VAL A 23 1.00 -4.91 -0.45
N ASP A 24 1.08 -6.14 0.06
CA ASP A 24 2.28 -6.97 0.02
C ASP A 24 2.30 -7.76 -1.31
N THR A 25 3.12 -7.29 -2.25
CA THR A 25 3.24 -7.87 -3.61
C THR A 25 3.84 -9.26 -3.62
N GLU A 26 4.53 -9.67 -2.55
CA GLU A 26 5.08 -11.03 -2.40
C GLU A 26 4.05 -12.00 -1.80
N LYS A 27 2.92 -11.50 -1.28
CA LYS A 27 1.83 -12.30 -0.70
C LYS A 27 0.53 -12.12 -1.46
N ASP A 28 0.54 -12.39 -2.77
CA ASP A 28 -0.65 -12.33 -3.61
C ASP A 28 -1.42 -11.00 -3.51
N ASN A 29 -0.67 -9.90 -3.40
CA ASN A 29 -1.20 -8.55 -3.20
C ASN A 29 -2.10 -8.40 -1.97
N TRP A 30 -1.77 -9.11 -0.88
CA TRP A 30 -2.51 -9.02 0.37
C TRP A 30 -2.60 -7.57 0.87
N VAL A 31 -3.81 -7.11 1.16
CA VAL A 31 -4.05 -5.76 1.69
C VAL A 31 -3.59 -5.68 3.14
N MET A 32 -2.55 -4.89 3.39
CA MET A 32 -1.97 -4.67 4.71
C MET A 32 -2.70 -3.57 5.48
N ALA A 33 -3.04 -2.48 4.79
CA ALA A 33 -3.70 -1.32 5.37
C ALA A 33 -4.46 -0.51 4.30
N THR A 34 -5.44 0.28 4.74
CA THR A 34 -6.18 1.24 3.92
C THR A 34 -6.12 2.63 4.55
N HIS A 35 -5.88 3.65 3.74
CA HIS A 35 -5.76 5.04 4.15
C HIS A 35 -6.63 5.94 3.28
N ALA A 36 -7.08 7.07 3.87
CA ALA A 36 -7.82 8.10 3.14
C ALA A 36 -6.92 8.98 2.26
N SER A 37 -5.59 8.94 2.45
CA SER A 37 -4.63 9.78 1.71
C SER A 37 -3.47 8.96 1.14
N GLU A 38 -2.96 9.38 -0.03
CA GLU A 38 -1.80 8.76 -0.67
C GLU A 38 -0.54 8.90 0.21
N GLY A 39 -0.38 10.05 0.86
CA GLY A 39 0.77 10.35 1.71
C GLY A 39 0.87 9.40 2.91
N ASP A 40 -0.26 9.11 3.56
CA ASP A 40 -0.30 8.16 4.67
C ASP A 40 0.01 6.74 4.21
N ALA A 41 -0.56 6.30 3.09
CA ALA A 41 -0.28 4.99 2.52
C ALA A 41 1.20 4.85 2.12
N ARG A 42 1.80 5.88 1.50
CA ARG A 42 3.23 5.88 1.14
C ARG A 42 4.13 5.84 2.37
N ARG A 43 3.76 6.56 3.44
CA ARG A 43 4.48 6.55 4.72
C ARG A 43 4.45 5.16 5.34
N GLU A 44 3.27 4.53 5.41
CA GLU A 44 3.11 3.16 5.93
C GLU A 44 3.91 2.14 5.10
N ALA A 45 3.83 2.18 3.76
CA ALA A 45 4.61 1.31 2.89
C ALA A 45 6.13 1.46 3.15
N SER A 46 6.60 2.69 3.29
CA SER A 46 8.01 2.98 3.62
C SER A 46 8.42 2.50 5.02
N GLU A 47 7.50 2.51 5.98
CA GLU A 47 7.71 1.93 7.31
C GLU A 47 7.78 0.41 7.28
N LEU A 48 6.91 -0.24 6.51
CA LEU A 48 6.90 -1.69 6.33
C LEU A 48 8.18 -2.18 5.63
N GLU A 49 8.64 -1.48 4.60
CA GLU A 49 9.92 -1.76 3.94
C GLU A 49 11.09 -1.67 4.92
N ARG A 50 11.14 -0.62 5.74
CA ARG A 50 12.20 -0.45 6.75
C ARG A 50 12.18 -1.56 7.79
N ARG A 51 11.00 -2.01 8.24
CA ARG A 51 10.88 -3.12 9.20
C ARG A 51 11.31 -4.45 8.58
N HIS A 52 10.98 -4.67 7.31
CA HIS A 52 11.37 -5.87 6.59
C HIS A 52 12.89 -5.92 6.36
N ALA A 53 13.51 -4.84 5.90
CA ALA A 53 14.95 -4.78 5.67
C ALA A 53 15.79 -4.90 6.96
N ALA A 54 15.18 -4.64 8.13
CA ALA A 54 15.81 -4.79 9.43
C ALA A 54 15.67 -6.19 10.04
N SER A 55 14.87 -7.07 9.43
CA SER A 55 14.62 -8.45 9.90
C SER A 55 15.40 -9.48 9.11
#